data_AF-A0A9N9SDA0-F1
#
_entry.id   AF-A0A9N9SDA0-F1
#
_cell.length_a   1.000
_cell.length_b   1.000
_cell.length_c   1.000
_cell.angle_alpha   90.00
_cell.angle_beta   90.00
_cell.angle_gamma   90.00
#
_symmetry.space_group_name_H-M   'P 1'
#
loop_
_entity.id
_entity.type
_entity.pdbx_description
1 polymer ?
#
loop_
_entity_poly.entity_id
_entity_poly.type
_entity_poly.pdbx_seq_one_letter_code
_entity_poly.pdbx_strand_id
1 'polypeptide(L)'
;MVLLLQVMMVYYNANELSLQSTNLSLQIFKSNWYDQCPEIVRSLSIVMARVQRPLVLIIGDFRVIDNELIVNMIKAAYTFLLYQEI
;
A
#
# COMPACT_ATOMS: atom_id res chain seq x y z
N MET A 1 -24.79 3.63 0.10
CA MET A 1 -23.84 4.19 -0.88
C MET A 1 -22.60 4.82 -0.23
N VAL A 2 -22.74 5.65 0.82
CA VAL A 2 -21.62 6.32 1.50
C VAL A 2 -20.55 5.36 2.07
N LEU A 3 -20.97 4.24 2.69
CA LEU A 3 -20.04 3.26 3.27
C LEU A 3 -19.13 2.61 2.21
N LEU A 4 -19.66 2.29 1.02
CA LEU A 4 -18.88 1.71 -0.07
C LEU A 4 -17.78 2.67 -0.55
N LEU A 5 -18.11 3.95 -0.67
CA LEU A 5 -17.15 4.99 -1.06
C LEU A 5 -16.05 5.17 -0.03
N GLN A 6 -16.40 5.15 1.27
CA GLN A 6 -15.41 5.25 2.35
C GLN A 6 -14.43 4.07 2.32
N VAL A 7 -14.94 2.84 2.17
CA VAL A 7 -14.11 1.64 2.07
C VAL A 7 -13.22 1.71 0.82
N MET A 8 -13.78 2.07 -0.34
CA MET A 8 -13.00 2.24 -1.57
C MET A 8 -11.86 3.26 -1.42
N MET A 9 -12.12 4.41 -0.81
CA MET A 9 -11.09 5.42 -0.59
C MET A 9 -9.98 4.89 0.32
N VAL A 10 -10.31 4.23 1.43
CA VAL A 10 -9.29 3.70 2.36
C VAL A 10 -8.41 2.65 1.67
N TYR A 11 -9.02 1.71 0.95
CA TYR A 11 -8.28 0.64 0.28
C TYR A 11 -7.39 1.17 -0.85
N TYR A 12 -7.90 2.11 -1.64
CA TYR A 12 -7.12 2.76 -2.69
C TYR A 12 -5.88 3.47 -2.13
N ASN A 13 -6.07 4.28 -1.07
CA ASN A 13 -4.96 5.00 -0.44
C ASN A 13 -3.95 4.04 0.20
N ALA A 14 -4.42 2.95 0.83
CA ALA A 14 -3.55 1.93 1.41
C ALA A 14 -2.69 1.22 0.35
N ASN A 15 -3.29 0.91 -0.80
CA ASN A 15 -2.60 0.31 -1.93
C ASN A 15 -1.55 1.26 -2.52
N GLU A 16 -1.92 2.52 -2.77
CA GLU A 16 -1.00 3.54 -3.27
C GLU A 16 0.17 3.79 -2.31
N LEU A 17 -0.10 3.84 -1.00
CA LEU A 17 0.94 3.99 0.01
C LEU A 17 1.95 2.83 -0.02
N SER A 18 1.46 1.60 -0.15
CA SER A 18 2.29 0.41 -0.26
C SER A 18 3.14 0.44 -1.53
N LEU A 19 2.55 0.84 -2.66
CA LEU A 19 3.22 0.95 -3.96
C LEU A 19 4.27 2.09 -3.98
N GLN A 20 3.97 3.22 -3.38
CA GLN A 20 4.94 4.32 -3.25
C GLN A 20 6.08 3.91 -2.32
N SER A 21 5.77 3.22 -1.22
CA SER A 21 6.80 2.72 -0.30
C SER A 21 7.78 1.77 -0.99
N THR A 22 7.33 0.85 -1.84
CA THR A 22 8.25 -0.05 -2.57
C THR A 22 9.09 0.70 -3.59
N ASN A 23 8.50 1.67 -4.29
CA ASN A 23 9.18 2.45 -5.32
C ASN A 23 10.15 3.50 -4.77
N LEU A 24 9.98 3.93 -3.53
CA LEU A 24 10.75 5.02 -2.94
C LEU A 24 12.26 4.69 -2.88
N SER A 25 12.65 3.46 -2.55
CA SER A 25 14.07 3.07 -2.57
C SER A 25 14.68 3.15 -3.98
N LEU A 26 13.93 2.76 -5.00
CA LEU A 26 14.38 2.83 -6.40
C LEU A 26 14.52 4.29 -6.86
N GLN A 27 13.59 5.16 -6.45
CA GLN A 27 13.65 6.58 -6.77
C GLN A 27 14.86 7.27 -6.10
N ILE A 28 15.15 6.95 -4.83
CA ILE A 28 16.35 7.47 -4.17
C ILE A 28 17.61 6.95 -4.89
N PHE A 29 17.65 5.68 -5.27
CA PHE A 29 18.80 5.12 -5.98
C PHE A 29 19.05 5.79 -7.34
N LYS A 30 17.98 6.15 -8.06
CA LYS A 30 18.05 6.88 -9.34
C LYS A 30 18.40 8.36 -9.19
N SER A 31 18.36 8.92 -7.98
CA SER A 31 18.73 10.31 -7.73
C SER A 31 20.26 10.48 -7.73
N ASN A 32 20.76 11.73 -7.85
CA ASN A 32 22.19 12.03 -7.71
C ASN A 32 22.62 12.01 -6.23
N TRP A 33 22.34 10.90 -5.54
CA TRP A 33 22.62 10.74 -4.11
C TRP A 33 24.12 10.72 -3.80
N TYR A 34 24.95 10.31 -4.76
CA TYR A 34 26.41 10.23 -4.64
C TYR A 34 27.11 11.60 -4.65
N ASP A 35 26.48 12.63 -5.22
CA ASP A 35 27.00 14.01 -5.25
C ASP A 35 26.60 14.83 -4.00
N GLN A 36 25.89 14.22 -3.04
CA GLN A 36 25.40 14.88 -1.83
C GLN A 36 26.45 14.91 -0.71
N CYS A 37 26.22 15.76 0.29
CA CYS A 37 27.06 15.80 1.48
C CYS A 37 27.14 14.42 2.18
N PRO A 38 28.28 14.06 2.80
CA PRO A 38 28.45 12.74 3.45
C PRO A 38 27.39 12.41 4.50
N GLU A 39 26.88 13.42 5.22
CA GLU A 39 25.79 13.28 6.18
C GLU A 39 24.47 12.87 5.51
N ILE A 40 24.18 13.44 4.34
CA ILE A 40 23.00 13.15 3.52
C ILE A 40 23.12 11.75 2.90
N VAL A 41 24.30 11.38 2.39
CA VAL A 41 24.55 10.03 1.85
C VAL A 41 24.30 8.96 2.92
N ARG A 42 24.77 9.20 4.15
CA ARG A 42 24.58 8.27 5.26
C ARG A 42 23.10 8.15 5.65
N SER A 43 22.38 9.26 5.70
CA SER A 43 20.95 9.24 6.02
C SER A 43 20.13 8.56 4.91
N LEU A 44 20.41 8.86 3.64
CA LEU A 44 19.79 8.20 2.49
C LEU A 44 20.04 6.70 2.47
N SER A 45 21.25 6.26 2.84
CA SER A 45 21.58 4.83 2.94
C SER A 45 20.73 4.12 4.00
N ILE A 46 20.51 4.77 5.15
CA ILE A 46 19.61 4.26 6.20
C ILE A 46 18.17 4.19 5.67
N VAL A 47 17.70 5.24 4.99
CA VAL A 47 16.35 5.29 4.40
C VAL A 47 16.18 4.17 3.38
N MET A 48 17.12 3.99 2.44
CA MET A 48 17.09 2.91 1.45
C MET A 48 17.00 1.53 2.12
N ALA A 49 17.77 1.28 3.19
CA ALA A 49 17.73 0.03 3.93
C ALA A 49 16.39 -0.19 4.66
N ARG A 50 15.79 0.88 5.21
CA ARG A 50 14.49 0.82 5.90
C ARG A 50 13.33 0.58 4.93
N VAL A 51 13.38 1.20 3.76
CA VAL A 51 12.31 1.19 2.76
C VAL A 51 12.23 -0.16 2.03
N GLN A 52 13.26 -1.02 2.14
CA GLN A 52 13.18 -2.43 1.72
C GLN A 52 12.04 -3.20 2.42
N ARG A 53 11.57 -2.72 3.57
CA ARG A 53 10.34 -3.21 4.19
C ARG A 53 9.19 -2.29 3.76
N PRO A 54 8.29 -2.74 2.86
CA PRO A 54 7.21 -1.91 2.39
C PRO A 54 6.29 -1.54 3.55
N LEU A 55 5.88 -0.28 3.56
CA LEU A 55 4.89 0.21 4.50
C LEU A 55 3.51 -0.26 4.04
N VAL A 56 3.07 -1.38 4.59
CA VAL A 56 1.80 -2.01 4.27
C VAL A 56 0.81 -1.85 5.42
N LEU A 57 -0.44 -1.55 5.08
CA LEU A 57 -1.55 -1.63 6.03
C LEU A 57 -2.06 -3.07 6.07
N ILE A 58 -2.16 -3.64 7.26
CA ILE A 58 -2.60 -5.03 7.47
C ILE A 58 -3.91 -4.99 8.27
N ILE A 59 -4.89 -5.79 7.84
CA ILE A 59 -6.13 -6.01 8.58
C ILE A 59 -5.82 -7.05 9.66
N GLY A 60 -5.49 -6.59 10.88
CA GLY A 60 -5.01 -7.46 11.95
C GLY A 60 -3.73 -8.20 11.52
N ASP A 61 -3.71 -9.52 11.69
CA ASP A 61 -2.64 -10.41 11.21
C ASP A 61 -3.04 -11.25 9.98
N PHE A 62 -4.16 -10.92 9.34
CA PHE A 62 -4.75 -11.79 8.31
C PHE A 62 -4.25 -11.51 6.91
N ARG A 63 -4.32 -10.24 6.45
CA ARG A 63 -4.02 -9.88 5.07
C ARG A 63 -3.69 -8.39 4.92
N VAL A 64 -2.81 -8.09 3.97
CA VAL A 64 -2.51 -6.72 3.53
C VAL A 64 -3.73 -6.11 2.84
N ILE A 65 -3.98 -4.83 3.08
CA ILE A 65 -5.00 -4.04 2.37
C ILE A 65 -4.47 -3.77 0.96
N ASP A 66 -5.10 -4.38 -0.04
CA ASP A 66 -4.84 -4.16 -1.46
C ASP A 66 -6.15 -3.95 -2.24
N ASN A 67 -6.03 -3.48 -3.48
CA ASN A 67 -7.19 -3.26 -4.35
C ASN A 67 -7.89 -4.58 -4.75
N GLU A 68 -7.24 -5.73 -4.61
CA GLU A 68 -7.85 -7.02 -4.92
C GLU A 68 -8.82 -7.44 -3.81
N LEU A 69 -8.47 -7.17 -2.55
CA LEU A 69 -9.24 -7.50 -1.36
C LEU A 69 -10.61 -6.83 -1.39
N ILE A 70 -10.68 -5.56 -1.80
CA ILE A 70 -11.96 -4.87 -1.92
C ILE A 70 -12.84 -5.46 -3.03
N VAL A 71 -12.27 -5.85 -4.17
CA VAL A 71 -13.03 -6.51 -5.25
C VAL A 71 -13.57 -7.86 -4.76
N ASN A 72 -12.76 -8.62 -4.03
CA ASN A 72 -13.17 -9.89 -3.44
C ASN A 72 -14.26 -9.70 -2.38
N MET A 73 -14.18 -8.65 -1.56
CA MET A 73 -15.21 -8.31 -0.57
C MET A 73 -16.55 -7.97 -1.26
N ILE A 74 -16.53 -7.18 -2.33
CA ILE A 74 -17.74 -6.82 -3.09
C ILE A 74 -18.35 -8.06 -3.76
N LYS A 75 -17.52 -8.93 -4.35
CA LYS A 75 -17.98 -10.21 -4.93
C LYS A 75 -18.65 -11.09 -3.86
N ALA A 76 -18.03 -11.21 -2.69
CA ALA A 76 -18.60 -11.98 -1.59
C ALA A 76 -19.95 -11.41 -1.12
N ALA A 77 -20.05 -10.09 -0.98
CA ALA A 77 -21.31 -9.43 -0.63
C ALA A 77 -22.39 -9.67 -1.69
N TYR A 78 -22.05 -9.61 -2.98
CA TYR A 78 -22.98 -9.90 -4.06
C TYR A 78 -23.45 -11.35 -4.05
N THR A 79 -22.53 -12.31 -3.89
CA THR A 79 -22.89 -13.74 -3.76
C THR A 79 -23.81 -13.98 -2.57
N PHE A 80 -23.56 -13.32 -1.44
CA PHE A 80 -24.42 -13.43 -0.26
C PHE A 80 -25.83 -12.89 -0.51
N LEU A 81 -25.94 -11.72 -1.15
CA LEU A 81 -27.24 -11.14 -1.53
C LEU A 81 -28.01 -12.06 -2.48
N LEU A 82 -27.33 -12.61 -3.49
CA LEU A 82 -27.93 -13.57 -4.41
C LEU A 82 -28.44 -14.82 -3.70
N TYR A 83 -27.70 -15.35 -2.72
CA TYR A 83 -28.12 -16.52 -1.97
C TYR A 83 -29.33 -16.23 -1.06
N GLN A 84 -29.46 -15.00 -0.57
CA GLN A 84 -30.56 -14.61 0.31
C GLN A 84 -31.89 -14.35 -0.43
N GLU A 85 -31.85 -14.12 -1.75
CA GLU A 85 -33.05 -13.96 -2.59
C GLU A 85 -33.59 -15.28 -3.16
N ILE A 86 -32.88 -16.41 -2.94
CA ILE A 86 -33.32 -17.78 -3.28
C ILE A 86 -33.96 -18.43 -2.06
#